data_AF-A0A918HM94-F1
#
_entry.id   AF-A0A918HM94-F1
#
_cell.length_a   1.000
_cell.length_b   1.000
_cell.length_c   1.000
_cell.angle_alpha   90.00
_cell.angle_beta   90.00
_cell.angle_gamma   90.00
#
_symmetry.space_group_name_H-M   'P 1'
#
loop_
_entity.id
_entity.type
_entity.pdbx_description
1 polymer ?
#
loop_
_entity_poly.entity_id
_entity_poly.type
_entity_poly.pdbx_seq_one_letter_code
_entity_poly.pdbx_strand_id
1 'polypeptide(L)'
;MAFTLVLSALLITGAVTAVVAQRRSRRPRPPSGLDAEAEANHWLVRLGGGLVPPDARTWVGADEEAGRALTRAAECHREARARLAAARTAADYAEVTRVAREGLAHLRTARAALGLDPASAAVCVPS
;
A
#
# COMPACT_ATOMS: atom_id res chain seq x y z
N MET A 1 -18.18 15.72 28.10
CA MET A 1 -17.18 15.86 27.01
C MET A 1 -16.25 14.65 26.88
N ALA A 2 -15.65 14.14 27.96
CA ALA A 2 -14.78 12.94 27.85
C ALA A 2 -15.55 11.67 27.44
N PHE A 3 -16.75 11.46 27.99
CA PHE A 3 -17.56 10.27 27.70
C PHE A 3 -17.99 10.16 26.23
N THR A 4 -18.33 11.29 25.61
CA THR A 4 -18.70 11.37 24.19
C THR A 4 -17.52 11.07 23.27
N LEU A 5 -16.29 11.45 23.66
CA LEU A 5 -15.07 11.15 22.90
C LEU A 5 -14.73 9.66 22.95
N VAL A 6 -14.84 9.03 24.13
CA VAL A 6 -14.60 7.60 24.29
C VAL A 6 -15.62 6.77 23.52
N LEU A 7 -16.90 7.14 23.57
CA LEU A 7 -17.97 6.45 22.84
C LEU A 7 -17.78 6.57 21.32
N SER A 8 -17.39 7.76 20.84
CA SER A 8 -17.09 8.00 19.42
C SER A 8 -15.91 7.14 18.95
N ALA A 9 -14.81 7.11 19.70
CA ALA A 9 -13.64 6.31 19.37
C ALA A 9 -13.96 4.80 19.34
N LEU A 10 -14.79 4.31 20.27
CA LEU A 10 -15.22 2.92 20.31
C LEU A 10 -16.12 2.56 19.12
N LEU A 11 -17.05 3.44 18.74
CA LEU A 11 -17.92 3.24 17.58
C LEU A 11 -17.14 3.22 16.26
N ILE A 12 -16.16 4.11 16.10
CA ILE A 12 -15.31 4.15 14.91
C ILE A 12 -14.51 2.84 14.81
N THR A 13 -13.95 2.39 15.94
CA THR A 13 -13.19 1.13 15.99
C THR A 13 -14.08 -0.09 15.72
N GLY A 14 -15.30 -0.11 16.26
CA GLY A 14 -16.30 -1.15 16.03
C GLY A 14 -16.81 -1.20 14.58
N ALA A 15 -17.06 -0.05 13.96
CA ALA A 15 -17.51 0.01 12.57
C ALA A 15 -16.42 -0.47 11.60
N VAL A 16 -15.16 -0.08 11.84
CA VAL A 16 -14.02 -0.52 11.02
C VAL A 16 -13.82 -2.03 11.12
N THR A 17 -13.89 -2.60 12.34
CA THR A 17 -13.76 -4.06 12.54
C THR A 17 -14.90 -4.85 11.90
N ALA A 18 -16.14 -4.35 11.98
CA ALA A 18 -17.30 -4.99 11.36
C ALA A 18 -17.24 -4.99 9.81
N VAL A 19 -16.84 -3.87 9.19
CA VAL A 19 -16.70 -3.78 7.73
C VAL A 19 -15.58 -4.71 7.22
N VAL A 20 -14.52 -4.88 8.00
CA VAL A 20 -13.41 -5.81 7.69
C VAL A 20 -13.87 -7.27 7.82
N ALA A 21 -14.67 -7.60 8.83
CA ALA A 21 -15.25 -8.94 9.00
C ALA A 21 -16.23 -9.31 7.88
N GLN A 22 -17.05 -8.36 7.40
CA GLN A 22 -17.99 -8.59 6.29
C GLN A 22 -17.27 -8.89 4.97
N ARG A 23 -16.07 -8.31 4.76
CA ARG A 23 -15.25 -8.54 3.56
C ARG A 23 -14.50 -9.88 3.59
N ARG A 24 -14.31 -10.49 4.77
CA ARG A 24 -13.62 -11.78 4.98
C ARG A 24 -14.39 -12.98 4.41
N SER A 25 -15.71 -12.94 4.31
CA SER A 25 -16.54 -14.09 3.92
C SER A 25 -16.53 -14.43 2.42
N ARG A 26 -15.80 -13.69 1.57
CA ARG A 26 -15.85 -13.82 0.10
C ARG A 26 -14.58 -14.38 -0.56
N ARG A 27 -13.57 -14.90 0.16
CA ARG A 27 -12.31 -15.36 -0.46
C ARG A 27 -11.88 -16.80 -0.13
N PRO A 28 -11.21 -17.50 -1.07
CA PRO A 28 -10.78 -18.89 -0.92
C PRO A 28 -9.77 -19.08 0.21
N ARG A 29 -9.65 -20.34 0.65
CA ARG A 29 -8.92 -20.90 1.80
C ARG A 29 -7.78 -20.02 2.36
N PRO A 30 -7.80 -19.68 3.67
CA PRO A 30 -6.81 -18.78 4.23
C PRO A 30 -5.42 -19.43 4.26
N PRO A 31 -4.36 -18.72 3.81
CA PRO A 31 -2.98 -19.14 4.09
C PRO A 31 -2.76 -19.21 5.61
N SER A 32 -1.77 -20.01 6.03
CA SER A 32 -1.39 -20.05 7.45
C SER A 32 -0.95 -18.66 7.91
N GLY A 33 -1.07 -18.36 9.22
CA GLY A 33 -0.68 -17.05 9.74
C GLY A 33 0.76 -16.65 9.40
N LEU A 34 1.68 -17.62 9.41
CA LEU A 34 3.09 -17.44 9.06
C LEU A 34 3.31 -17.15 7.58
N ASP A 35 2.57 -17.82 6.70
CA ASP A 35 2.65 -17.59 5.26
C ASP A 35 2.11 -16.19 4.89
N ALA A 36 0.99 -15.81 5.52
CA ALA A 36 0.43 -14.46 5.35
C ALA A 36 1.40 -13.37 5.84
N GLU A 37 2.08 -13.60 6.97
CA GLU A 37 3.08 -12.69 7.51
C GLU A 37 4.31 -12.57 6.60
N ALA A 38 4.84 -13.68 6.11
CA ALA A 38 5.99 -13.70 5.21
C ALA A 38 5.69 -12.93 3.92
N GLU A 39 4.51 -13.15 3.34
CA GLU A 39 4.05 -12.43 2.15
C GLU A 39 3.89 -10.92 2.42
N ALA A 40 3.28 -10.54 3.54
CA ALA A 40 3.15 -9.13 3.92
C ALA A 40 4.52 -8.43 4.05
N ASN A 41 5.49 -9.09 4.69
CA ASN A 41 6.85 -8.59 4.80
C ASN A 41 7.52 -8.46 3.43
N HIS A 42 7.40 -9.48 2.58
CA HIS A 42 7.96 -9.47 1.23
C HIS A 42 7.41 -8.31 0.39
N TRP A 43 6.11 -8.06 0.40
CA TRP A 43 5.52 -6.91 -0.30
C TRP A 43 5.96 -5.57 0.29
N LEU A 44 6.12 -5.47 1.61
CA LEU A 44 6.58 -4.23 2.26
C LEU A 44 8.03 -3.91 1.89
N VAL A 45 8.92 -4.90 1.89
CA VAL A 45 10.32 -4.76 1.46
C VAL A 45 10.38 -4.35 -0.02
N ARG A 46 9.56 -4.99 -0.87
CA ARG A 46 9.46 -4.65 -2.29
C ARG A 46 9.01 -3.21 -2.51
N LEU A 47 7.99 -2.75 -1.76
CA LEU A 47 7.53 -1.36 -1.83
C LEU A 47 8.61 -0.38 -1.34
N GLY A 48 9.27 -0.69 -0.22
CA GLY A 48 10.36 0.13 0.32
C GLY A 48 11.52 0.27 -0.66
N GLY A 49 11.94 -0.82 -1.30
CA GLY A 49 12.97 -0.77 -2.35
C GLY A 49 12.52 0.03 -3.57
N GLY A 50 11.23 -0.04 -3.93
CA GLY A 50 10.66 0.73 -5.04
C GLY A 50 10.56 2.25 -4.80
N LEU A 51 10.64 2.70 -3.55
CA LEU A 51 10.70 4.12 -3.18
C LEU A 51 12.12 4.68 -3.21
N VAL A 52 13.14 3.86 -3.45
CA VAL A 52 14.50 4.36 -3.62
C VAL A 52 14.70 4.69 -5.11
N PRO A 53 14.99 5.95 -5.47
CA PRO A 53 15.37 6.30 -6.82
C PRO A 53 16.65 5.56 -7.21
N PRO A 54 16.75 5.02 -8.45
CA PRO A 54 18.04 4.56 -8.97
C PRO A 54 19.02 5.73 -9.17
N ASP A 55 18.51 6.93 -9.44
CA ASP A 55 19.30 8.15 -9.56
C ASP A 55 18.49 9.36 -9.06
N ALA A 56 19.10 10.23 -8.26
CA ALA A 56 18.41 11.34 -7.60
C ALA A 56 17.90 12.39 -8.60
N ARG A 57 18.60 12.57 -9.74
CA ARG A 57 18.18 13.52 -10.79
C ARG A 57 16.85 13.14 -11.44
N THR A 58 16.56 11.85 -11.52
CA THR A 58 15.32 11.35 -12.15
C THR A 58 14.08 11.80 -11.40
N TRP A 59 14.18 12.08 -10.10
CA TRP A 59 13.07 12.53 -9.27
C TRP A 59 12.98 14.06 -9.17
N VAL A 60 14.09 14.77 -9.42
CA VAL A 60 14.11 16.24 -9.47
C VAL A 60 13.35 16.77 -10.70
N GLY A 61 13.28 16.00 -11.78
CA GLY A 61 12.46 16.30 -12.95
C GLY A 61 11.01 15.79 -12.86
N ALA A 62 10.56 15.34 -11.70
CA ALA A 62 9.21 14.83 -11.53
C ALA A 62 8.17 15.95 -11.64
N ASP A 63 7.28 15.82 -12.62
CA ASP A 63 6.12 16.69 -12.74
C ASP A 63 5.14 16.49 -11.56
N GLU A 64 4.21 17.41 -11.38
CA GLU A 64 3.29 17.47 -10.23
C GLU A 64 2.48 16.17 -10.07
N GLU A 65 2.11 15.51 -11.17
CA GLU A 65 1.45 14.19 -11.15
C GLU A 65 2.35 13.09 -10.58
N ALA A 66 3.61 13.02 -11.04
CA ALA A 66 4.58 12.04 -10.55
C ALA A 66 4.90 12.28 -9.06
N GLY A 67 5.08 13.54 -8.64
CA GLY A 67 5.31 13.91 -7.25
C GLY A 67 4.16 13.51 -6.31
N ARG A 68 2.90 13.74 -6.73
CA ARG A 68 1.72 13.30 -5.97
C ARG A 68 1.63 11.77 -5.87
N ALA A 69 1.89 11.05 -6.96
CA ALA A 69 1.88 9.60 -6.96
C ALA A 69 2.98 8.99 -6.07
N LEU A 70 4.19 9.55 -6.09
CA LEU A 70 5.29 9.16 -5.19
C LEU A 70 4.94 9.41 -3.72
N THR A 71 4.37 10.58 -3.42
CA THR A 71 3.91 10.93 -2.07
C THR A 71 2.90 9.91 -1.56
N ARG A 72 1.91 9.55 -2.38
CA ARG A 72 0.90 8.56 -2.01
C ARG A 72 1.48 7.16 -1.84
N ALA A 73 2.44 6.77 -2.66
CA ALA A 73 3.18 5.52 -2.45
C ALA A 73 3.93 5.50 -1.11
N ALA A 74 4.56 6.62 -0.71
CA ALA A 74 5.24 6.74 0.57
C ALA A 74 4.26 6.74 1.77
N GLU A 75 3.07 7.33 1.62
CA GLU A 75 1.98 7.22 2.59
C GLU A 75 1.54 5.76 2.77
N CYS A 76 1.27 5.04 1.67
CA CYS A 76 0.93 3.62 1.72
C CYS A 76 2.04 2.79 2.39
N HIS A 77 3.32 3.10 2.16
CA HIS A 77 4.42 2.40 2.83
C HIS A 77 4.42 2.62 4.35
N ARG A 78 4.25 3.87 4.79
CA ARG A 78 4.16 4.20 6.23
C ARG A 78 2.95 3.53 6.89
N GLU A 79 1.81 3.56 6.22
CA GLU A 79 0.58 2.91 6.67
C GLU A 79 0.73 1.37 6.74
N ALA A 80 1.26 0.75 5.69
CA ALA A 80 1.50 -0.69 5.65
C ALA A 80 2.46 -1.12 6.77
N ARG A 81 3.51 -0.34 7.04
CA ARG A 81 4.45 -0.59 8.13
C ARG A 81 3.79 -0.48 9.50
N ALA A 82 2.97 0.56 9.72
CA ALA A 82 2.24 0.74 10.98
C ALA A 82 1.24 -0.40 11.22
N ARG A 83 0.52 -0.82 10.18
CA ARG A 83 -0.42 -1.95 10.24
C ARG A 83 0.30 -3.28 10.47
N LEU A 84 1.47 -3.49 9.86
CA LEU A 84 2.27 -4.70 10.07
C LEU A 84 2.74 -4.83 11.52
N ALA A 85 3.15 -3.72 12.14
CA ALA A 85 3.55 -3.71 13.54
C ALA A 85 2.39 -4.05 14.51
N ALA A 86 1.15 -3.74 14.12
CA ALA A 86 -0.05 -4.05 14.89
C ALA A 86 -0.70 -5.40 14.51
N ALA A 87 -0.25 -6.04 13.43
CA ALA A 87 -0.87 -7.25 12.88
C ALA A 87 -0.62 -8.46 13.79
N ARG A 88 -1.68 -9.24 14.04
CA ARG A 88 -1.59 -10.47 14.86
C ARG A 88 -2.31 -11.66 14.24
N THR A 89 -3.06 -11.44 13.15
CA THR A 89 -3.83 -12.47 12.48
C THR A 89 -3.52 -12.51 10.99
N ALA A 90 -3.73 -13.67 10.36
CA ALA A 90 -3.53 -13.86 8.93
C ALA A 90 -4.25 -12.80 8.06
N ALA A 91 -5.41 -12.31 8.49
CA ALA A 91 -6.11 -11.28 7.72
C ALA A 91 -5.52 -9.88 7.91
N ASP A 92 -4.93 -9.57 9.06
CA ASP A 92 -4.23 -8.30 9.26
C ASP A 92 -3.03 -8.23 8.30
N TYR A 93 -2.29 -9.33 8.19
CA TYR A 93 -1.18 -9.46 7.22
C TYR A 93 -1.67 -9.39 5.76
N ALA A 94 -2.83 -9.98 5.45
CA ALA A 94 -3.44 -9.84 4.12
C ALA A 94 -3.82 -8.38 3.80
N GLU A 95 -4.26 -7.62 4.80
CA GLU A 95 -4.57 -6.20 4.66
C GLU A 95 -3.30 -5.36 4.48
N VAL A 96 -2.23 -5.66 5.21
CA VAL A 96 -0.89 -5.05 4.97
C VAL A 96 -0.45 -5.29 3.52
N THR A 97 -0.59 -6.53 3.04
CA THR A 97 -0.27 -6.90 1.65
C THR A 97 -1.08 -6.07 0.66
N ARG A 98 -2.37 -5.84 0.92
CA ARG A 98 -3.24 -5.01 0.09
C ARG A 98 -2.73 -3.57 0.02
N VAL A 99 -2.41 -2.96 1.15
CA VAL A 99 -1.89 -1.58 1.23
C VAL A 99 -0.53 -1.46 0.53
N ALA A 100 0.36 -2.45 0.71
CA ALA A 100 1.65 -2.46 0.04
C ALA A 100 1.52 -2.54 -1.50
N ARG A 101 0.56 -3.34 -2.00
CA ARG A 101 0.25 -3.42 -3.44
C ARG A 101 -0.35 -2.12 -3.99
N GLU A 102 -1.15 -1.41 -3.21
CA GLU A 102 -1.67 -0.08 -3.56
C GLU A 102 -0.53 0.94 -3.72
N GLY A 103 0.42 0.95 -2.78
CA GLY A 103 1.64 1.75 -2.91
C GLY A 103 2.47 1.43 -4.15
N LEU A 104 2.60 0.14 -4.50
CA LEU A 104 3.27 -0.26 -5.75
C LEU A 104 2.52 0.17 -7.01
N ALA A 105 1.18 0.24 -6.96
CA ALA A 105 0.39 0.78 -8.07
C ALA A 105 0.67 2.28 -8.26
N HIS A 106 0.69 3.06 -7.18
CA HIS A 106 1.07 4.48 -7.22
C HIS A 106 2.51 4.69 -7.72
N LEU A 107 3.45 3.83 -7.33
CA LEU A 107 4.81 3.84 -7.88
C LEU A 107 4.85 3.59 -9.40
N ARG A 108 3.99 2.71 -9.92
CA ARG A 108 3.88 2.50 -11.37
C ARG A 108 3.32 3.73 -12.06
N THR A 109 2.28 4.35 -11.52
CA THR A 109 1.75 5.63 -12.04
C THR A 109 2.83 6.72 -12.07
N ALA A 110 3.59 6.85 -10.98
CA ALA A 110 4.71 7.79 -10.93
C ALA A 110 5.78 7.49 -11.99
N ARG A 111 6.18 6.21 -12.14
CA ARG A 111 7.16 5.82 -13.16
C ARG A 111 6.67 6.03 -14.59
N ALA A 112 5.39 5.76 -14.85
CA ALA A 112 4.78 6.01 -16.15
C ALA A 112 4.77 7.51 -16.49
N ALA A 113 4.40 8.37 -15.52
CA ALA A 113 4.46 9.82 -15.69
C ALA A 113 5.89 10.34 -15.90
N LEU A 114 6.89 9.67 -15.31
CA LEU A 114 8.32 9.97 -15.51
C LEU A 114 8.91 9.34 -16.79
N GLY A 115 8.15 8.56 -17.56
CA GLY A 115 8.65 7.84 -18.72
C GLY A 115 9.63 6.70 -18.40
N LEU A 116 9.65 6.24 -17.14
CA LEU A 116 10.55 5.19 -16.65
C LEU A 116 9.93 3.78 -16.71
N ASP A 117 8.67 3.67 -17.13
CA ASP A 117 8.01 2.38 -17.25
C ASP A 117 8.35 1.76 -18.63
N PRO A 118 9.00 0.58 -18.69
CA PRO A 118 9.28 -0.08 -19.97
C PRO A 118 8.00 -0.39 -20.75
N ALA A 119 6.84 -0.51 -20.08
CA ALA A 119 5.55 -0.70 -20.74
C ALA A 119 5.02 0.58 -21.42
N SER A 120 5.32 1.79 -20.90
CA SER A 120 4.90 3.04 -21.55
C SER A 120 5.76 3.36 -22.77
N ALA A 121 7.02 2.93 -22.77
CA ALA A 121 7.90 3.03 -23.94
C ALA A 121 7.40 2.21 -25.14
N ALA A 122 6.76 1.05 -24.89
CA ALA A 122 6.19 0.20 -25.95
C ALA A 122 4.94 0.78 -26.63
N VAL A 123 4.20 1.68 -25.95
CA VAL A 123 3.06 2.39 -26.55
C VAL A 123 3.52 3.53 -27.46
N CYS A 124 4.73 4.05 -27.25
CA CYS A 124 5.36 5.09 -28.05
C CYS A 124 6.35 4.50 -29.08
N VAL A 125 5.92 3.50 -29.86
CA VAL A 125 6.62 3.11 -31.10
C VAL A 125 5.87 3.74 -32.27
N PRO A 126 6.31 4.88 -32.81
CA PRO A 126 5.73 5.43 -34.03
C PRO A 126 6.07 4.51 -35.22
N SER A 127 5.04 4.15 -35.99
CA SER A 127 5.18 3.63 -37.36
C SER A 127 5.48 4.77 -38.33
#